data_AF-A0A9D2NVG2-F1
#
_entry.id   AF-A0A9D2NVG2-F1
#
_cell.length_a   1.000
_cell.length_b   1.000
_cell.length_c   1.000
_cell.angle_alpha   90.00
_cell.angle_beta   90.00
_cell.angle_gamma   90.00
#
_symmetry.space_group_name_H-M   'P 1'
#
loop_
_entity.id
_entity.type
_entity.pdbx_description
1 polymer ?
#
loop_
_entity_poly.entity_id
_entity_poly.type
_entity_poly.pdbx_seq_one_letter_code
_entity_poly.pdbx_strand_id
1 'polypeptide(L)'
;MNYKRAIISILDSLGANKSYTGYDYVVHGLMLMLEDKESVTCITKSLYIDIAKHYNTTWNCVEKNIRTVVRSVWNTMNTDLLKIIFKKSGREKKPTNKEFFKYMYDYIIEMDSDLCADRTWISVICPISNRYCESLSVYYTKLLNTLGDDRSKVF
;
A
#
# COMPACT_ATOMS: atom_id res chain seq x y z
N MET A 1 8.43 -9.19 4.91
CA MET A 1 7.03 -8.81 4.63
C MET A 1 6.45 -9.72 3.56
N ASN A 2 5.21 -10.20 3.69
CA ASN A 2 4.53 -10.91 2.59
C ASN A 2 3.78 -9.88 1.75
N TYR A 3 4.49 -9.19 0.85
CA TYR A 3 3.95 -8.08 0.05
C TYR A 3 2.71 -8.49 -0.73
N LYS A 4 2.64 -9.74 -1.21
CA LYS A 4 1.47 -10.28 -1.93
C LYS A 4 0.18 -10.17 -1.12
N ARG A 5 0.21 -10.54 0.17
CA ARG A 5 -0.96 -10.44 1.05
C ARG A 5 -1.35 -8.98 1.33
N ALA A 6 -0.37 -8.11 1.52
CA ALA A 6 -0.61 -6.68 1.71
C ALA A 6 -1.28 -6.05 0.48
N ILE A 7 -0.74 -6.30 -0.72
CA ILE A 7 -1.30 -5.82 -1.99
C ILE A 7 -2.76 -6.25 -2.16
N ILE A 8 -3.06 -7.55 -1.95
CA ILE A 8 -4.42 -8.09 -2.06
C ILE A 8 -5.36 -7.38 -1.08
N SER A 9 -4.93 -7.23 0.18
CA SER A 9 -5.73 -6.54 1.22
C SER A 9 -6.04 -5.09 0.85
N ILE A 10 -5.07 -4.36 0.28
CA ILE A 10 -5.25 -2.97 -0.14
C ILE A 10 -6.20 -2.89 -1.33
N LEU A 11 -6.04 -3.75 -2.34
CA LEU A 11 -6.91 -3.79 -3.51
C LEU A 11 -8.36 -4.14 -3.14
N ASP A 12 -8.54 -5.08 -2.21
CA ASP A 12 -9.85 -5.44 -1.69
C ASP A 12 -10.52 -4.27 -0.95
N SER A 13 -9.74 -3.56 -0.11
CA SER A 13 -10.22 -2.37 0.61
C SER A 13 -10.58 -1.21 -0.32
N LEU A 14 -9.91 -1.14 -1.48
CA LEU A 14 -10.20 -0.20 -2.56
C LEU A 14 -11.42 -0.60 -3.41
N GLY A 15 -12.02 -1.77 -3.16
CA GLY A 15 -13.18 -2.27 -3.90
C GLY A 15 -12.83 -2.76 -5.31
N ALA A 16 -11.59 -3.18 -5.55
CA ALA A 16 -11.22 -3.81 -6.81
C ALA A 16 -11.96 -5.16 -6.96
N ASN A 17 -12.61 -5.38 -8.11
CA ASN A 17 -13.31 -6.63 -8.37
C ASN A 17 -12.31 -7.76 -8.69
N LYS A 18 -12.26 -8.79 -7.84
CA LYS A 18 -11.41 -9.99 -8.01
C LYS A 18 -11.69 -10.79 -9.28
N SER A 19 -12.90 -10.66 -9.84
CA SER A 19 -13.29 -11.38 -11.06
C SER A 19 -12.66 -10.77 -12.32
N TYR A 20 -12.09 -9.56 -12.23
CA TYR A 20 -11.43 -8.93 -13.35
C TYR A 20 -10.01 -9.49 -13.50
N THR A 21 -9.66 -9.94 -14.71
CA THR A 21 -8.30 -10.41 -15.02
C THR A 21 -7.23 -9.34 -14.74
N GLY A 22 -7.60 -8.07 -14.84
CA GLY A 22 -6.72 -6.96 -14.48
C GLY A 22 -6.31 -6.95 -13.00
N TYR A 23 -7.08 -7.58 -12.10
CA TYR A 23 -6.76 -7.65 -10.67
C TYR A 23 -5.44 -8.41 -10.48
N ASP A 24 -5.34 -9.60 -11.07
CA ASP A 24 -4.13 -10.42 -11.00
C ASP A 24 -2.94 -9.76 -11.71
N TYR A 25 -3.21 -8.99 -12.77
CA TYR A 25 -2.16 -8.21 -13.46
C TYR A 25 -1.60 -7.10 -12.56
N VAL A 26 -2.46 -6.41 -11.79
CA VAL A 26 -2.01 -5.39 -10.84
C VAL A 26 -1.21 -6.02 -9.70
N VAL A 27 -1.70 -7.14 -9.14
CA VAL A 27 -0.98 -7.85 -8.07
C VAL A 27 0.40 -8.28 -8.54
N HIS A 28 0.48 -8.94 -9.70
CA HIS A 28 1.75 -9.39 -10.25
C HIS A 28 2.66 -8.22 -10.61
N GLY A 29 2.12 -7.17 -11.23
CA GLY A 29 2.90 -5.97 -11.57
C GLY A 29 3.50 -5.27 -10.36
N LEU A 30 2.75 -5.14 -9.27
CA LEU A 30 3.26 -4.57 -8.02
C LEU A 30 4.33 -5.46 -7.36
N MET A 31 4.17 -6.78 -7.43
CA MET A 31 5.19 -7.71 -6.95
C MET A 31 6.51 -7.55 -7.72
N LEU A 32 6.45 -7.44 -9.06
CA LEU A 32 7.63 -7.20 -9.89
C LEU A 32 8.32 -5.87 -9.54
N MET A 33 7.54 -4.81 -9.33
CA MET A 33 8.08 -3.49 -8.93
C MET A 33 8.75 -3.52 -7.55
N LEU A 34 8.28 -4.36 -6.63
CA LEU A 34 8.87 -4.50 -5.29
C LEU A 34 10.13 -5.36 -5.27
N GLU A 35 10.25 -6.30 -6.21
CA GLU A 35 11.44 -7.14 -6.39
C GLU A 35 12.60 -6.33 -7.00
N ASP A 36 12.32 -5.45 -7.96
CA ASP A 36 13.30 -4.56 -8.58
C ASP A 36 12.95 -3.08 -8.35
N LYS A 37 13.46 -2.52 -7.24
CA LYS A 37 13.22 -1.13 -6.85
C LYS A 37 13.80 -0.10 -7.82
N GLU A 38 14.78 -0.46 -8.65
CA GLU A 38 15.38 0.46 -9.63
C GLU A 38 14.47 0.61 -10.86
N SER A 39 13.67 -0.41 -11.18
CA SER A 39 12.72 -0.42 -12.30
C SER A 39 11.53 0.53 -12.14
N VAL A 40 11.30 1.08 -10.94
CA VAL A 40 10.13 1.92 -10.59
C VAL A 40 10.12 3.25 -11.33
N THR A 41 11.27 3.76 -11.77
CA THR A 41 11.32 4.95 -12.64
C THR A 41 10.80 4.66 -14.06
N CYS A 42 10.77 3.38 -14.45
CA CYS A 42 10.34 2.88 -15.74
C CYS A 42 9.03 2.05 -15.64
N ILE A 43 7.99 2.56 -14.96
CA ILE A 43 6.59 2.06 -15.06
C ILE A 43 6.06 2.27 -16.48
N THR A 44 6.65 1.53 -17.41
CA THR A 44 6.60 1.68 -18.86
C THR A 44 6.30 0.32 -19.47
N LYS A 45 6.35 0.28 -20.80
CA LYS A 45 6.10 -0.89 -21.65
C LYS A 45 6.76 -2.18 -21.15
N SER A 46 7.91 -2.12 -20.48
CA SER A 46 8.57 -3.32 -19.91
C SER A 46 7.68 -4.06 -18.92
N LEU A 47 7.14 -3.36 -17.92
CA LEU A 47 6.26 -3.97 -16.92
C LEU A 47 5.06 -4.67 -17.58
N TYR A 48 4.44 -4.02 -18.57
CA TYR A 48 3.34 -4.63 -19.31
C TYR A 48 3.77 -5.81 -20.17
N ILE A 49 4.97 -5.79 -20.74
CA ILE A 49 5.55 -6.92 -21.49
C ILE A 49 5.82 -8.09 -20.55
N ASP A 50 6.34 -7.85 -19.35
CA ASP A 50 6.69 -8.90 -18.40
C ASP A 50 5.44 -9.57 -17.81
N ILE A 51 4.42 -8.77 -17.46
CA ILE A 51 3.09 -9.30 -17.12
C ILE A 51 2.50 -10.07 -18.30
N ALA A 52 2.60 -9.53 -19.52
CA ALA A 52 2.05 -10.18 -20.71
C ALA A 52 2.70 -11.54 -20.99
N LYS A 53 4.03 -11.65 -20.81
CA LYS A 53 4.76 -12.92 -20.90
C LYS A 53 4.28 -13.91 -19.84
N HIS A 54 4.10 -13.46 -18.59
CA HIS A 54 3.66 -14.33 -17.50
C HIS A 54 2.26 -14.91 -17.74
N TYR A 55 1.33 -14.11 -18.22
CA TYR A 55 -0.07 -14.51 -18.45
C TYR A 55 -0.37 -14.94 -19.90
N ASN A 56 0.67 -15.14 -20.72
CA ASN A 56 0.56 -15.50 -22.15
C ASN A 56 -0.46 -14.64 -22.91
N THR A 57 -0.33 -13.32 -22.77
CA THR A 57 -1.21 -12.32 -23.39
C THR A 57 -0.39 -11.23 -24.09
N THR A 58 -1.04 -10.15 -24.54
CA THR A 58 -0.37 -8.99 -25.15
C THR A 58 -0.30 -7.82 -24.18
N TRP A 59 0.73 -6.98 -24.32
CA TRP A 59 0.89 -5.79 -23.48
C TRP A 59 -0.31 -4.83 -23.59
N ASN A 60 -0.97 -4.74 -24.76
CA ASN A 60 -2.21 -3.98 -24.94
C ASN A 60 -3.37 -4.56 -24.12
N CYS A 61 -3.51 -5.89 -24.09
CA CYS A 61 -4.52 -6.56 -23.28
C CYS A 61 -4.27 -6.31 -21.79
N VAL A 62 -3.01 -6.37 -21.34
CA VAL A 62 -2.64 -6.06 -19.96
C VAL A 62 -3.04 -4.64 -19.58
N GLU A 63 -2.60 -3.64 -20.36
CA GLU A 63 -2.88 -2.24 -20.07
C GLU A 63 -4.39 -1.94 -20.08
N LYS A 64 -5.14 -2.48 -21.04
CA LYS A 64 -6.61 -2.33 -21.10
C LYS A 64 -7.30 -2.92 -19.86
N ASN A 65 -6.91 -4.13 -19.44
CA ASN A 65 -7.50 -4.79 -18.28
C ASN A 65 -7.18 -4.05 -16.98
N ILE A 66 -5.95 -3.57 -16.82
CA ILE A 66 -5.56 -2.73 -15.68
C ILE A 66 -6.39 -1.45 -15.65
N ARG A 67 -6.62 -0.81 -16.81
CA ARG A 67 -7.45 0.40 -16.90
C ARG A 67 -8.88 0.17 -16.42
N THR A 68 -9.43 -1.01 -16.66
CA THR A 68 -10.73 -1.43 -16.14
C THR A 68 -10.72 -1.52 -14.62
N VAL A 69 -9.67 -2.09 -14.02
CA VAL A 69 -9.51 -2.13 -12.56
C VAL A 69 -9.39 -0.72 -11.97
N VAL A 70 -8.55 0.13 -12.56
CA VAL A 70 -8.39 1.53 -12.11
C VAL A 70 -9.73 2.28 -12.17
N ARG A 71 -10.52 2.07 -13.23
CA ARG A 71 -11.87 2.63 -13.33
C ARG A 71 -12.80 2.10 -12.23
N SER A 72 -12.73 0.80 -11.94
CA SER A 72 -13.52 0.17 -10.87
C SER A 72 -13.20 0.80 -9.51
N VAL A 73 -11.91 0.85 -9.16
CA VAL A 73 -11.41 1.40 -7.89
C VAL A 73 -11.78 2.88 -7.73
N TRP A 74 -11.67 3.67 -8.80
CA TRP A 74 -11.99 5.09 -8.74
C TRP A 74 -13.49 5.37 -8.52
N ASN A 75 -14.35 4.44 -8.91
CA ASN A 75 -15.79 4.55 -8.73
C ASN A 75 -16.26 4.05 -7.35
N THR A 76 -15.37 3.50 -6.53
CA THR A 76 -15.70 3.01 -5.18
C THR A 76 -16.17 4.12 -4.25
N MET A 77 -17.08 3.79 -3.31
CA MET A 77 -17.60 4.74 -2.30
C MET A 77 -16.56 5.12 -1.23
N ASN A 78 -15.47 4.38 -1.10
CA ASN A 78 -14.43 4.60 -0.10
C ASN A 78 -13.49 5.75 -0.51
N THR A 79 -14.00 6.98 -0.45
CA THR A 79 -13.28 8.18 -0.88
C THR A 79 -12.12 8.54 0.03
N ASP A 80 -12.13 8.11 1.30
CA ASP A 80 -11.07 8.44 2.25
C ASP A 80 -9.81 7.61 2.02
N LEU A 81 -9.94 6.30 1.77
CA LEU A 81 -8.79 5.48 1.35
C LEU A 81 -8.22 5.95 0.01
N LEU A 82 -9.08 6.38 -0.93
CA LEU A 82 -8.62 6.95 -2.20
C LEU A 82 -7.78 8.22 -1.98
N LYS A 83 -8.19 9.12 -1.08
CA LYS A 83 -7.42 10.34 -0.76
C LYS A 83 -6.06 10.00 -0.16
N ILE A 84 -6.00 9.02 0.76
CA ILE A 84 -4.76 8.60 1.43
C ILE A 84 -3.76 8.06 0.39
N ILE A 85 -4.20 7.10 -0.45
CA ILE A 85 -3.30 6.42 -1.38
C ILE A 85 -2.91 7.33 -2.55
N PHE A 86 -3.87 8.03 -3.16
CA PHE A 86 -3.60 8.84 -4.34
C PHE A 86 -3.13 10.27 -4.04
N LYS A 87 -3.08 10.66 -2.76
CA LYS A 87 -2.68 12.00 -2.27
C LYS A 87 -3.38 13.13 -3.03
N LYS A 88 -4.62 12.91 -3.45
CA LYS A 88 -5.46 13.84 -4.23
C LYS A 88 -6.70 14.20 -3.44
N SER A 89 -6.99 15.50 -3.37
CA SER A 89 -8.19 16.02 -2.73
C SER A 89 -9.40 15.78 -3.64
N GLY A 90 -10.34 14.93 -3.22
CA GLY A 90 -11.60 14.70 -3.93
C GLY A 90 -11.51 13.79 -5.16
N ARG A 91 -12.54 13.84 -6.03
CA ARG A 91 -12.68 13.00 -7.24
C ARG A 91 -12.30 13.75 -8.54
N GLU A 92 -11.33 14.66 -8.50
CA GLU A 92 -11.06 15.57 -9.62
C GLU A 92 -10.61 14.85 -10.89
N LYS A 93 -9.55 14.03 -10.81
CA LYS A 93 -8.99 13.32 -11.97
C LYS A 93 -8.62 11.90 -11.64
N LYS A 94 -9.29 10.95 -12.31
CA LYS A 94 -8.97 9.52 -12.26
C LYS A 94 -7.48 9.31 -12.60
N PRO A 95 -6.72 8.53 -11.80
CA PRO A 95 -5.34 8.24 -12.11
C PRO A 95 -5.21 7.48 -13.43
N THR A 96 -4.14 7.78 -14.17
CA THR A 96 -3.65 6.92 -15.26
C THR A 96 -3.13 5.61 -14.69
N ASN A 97 -2.99 4.56 -15.50
CA ASN A 97 -2.42 3.30 -15.03
C ASN A 97 -1.01 3.47 -14.43
N LYS A 98 -0.20 4.35 -15.04
CA LYS A 98 1.14 4.70 -14.54
C LYS A 98 1.08 5.35 -13.15
N GLU A 99 0.24 6.37 -13.00
CA GLU A 99 0.01 7.00 -11.69
C GLU A 99 -0.49 5.98 -10.68
N PHE A 100 -1.44 5.12 -11.08
CA PHE A 100 -2.02 4.11 -10.19
C PHE A 100 -0.96 3.17 -9.60
N PHE A 101 -0.09 2.58 -10.44
CA PHE A 101 1.01 1.76 -9.95
C PHE A 101 1.97 2.54 -9.06
N LYS A 102 2.31 3.78 -9.44
CA LYS A 102 3.20 4.63 -8.64
C LYS A 102 2.64 4.85 -7.23
N TYR A 103 1.40 5.31 -7.12
CA TYR A 103 0.77 5.59 -5.82
C TYR A 103 0.63 4.33 -4.97
N MET A 104 0.24 3.20 -5.58
CA MET A 104 0.16 1.92 -4.86
C MET A 104 1.53 1.45 -4.37
N TYR A 105 2.56 1.57 -5.21
CA TYR A 105 3.94 1.22 -4.84
C TYR A 105 4.45 2.13 -3.71
N ASP A 106 4.31 3.45 -3.86
CA ASP A 106 4.73 4.43 -2.86
C ASP A 106 4.04 4.14 -1.52
N TYR A 107 2.73 3.88 -1.52
CA TYR A 107 1.98 3.52 -0.32
C TYR A 107 2.47 2.22 0.34
N ILE A 108 2.78 1.17 -0.44
CA ILE A 108 3.28 -0.09 0.11
C ILE A 108 4.68 0.08 0.72
N ILE A 109 5.55 0.87 0.09
CA ILE A 109 6.89 1.17 0.61
C ILE A 109 6.81 2.05 1.85
N GLU A 110 5.92 3.05 1.88
CA GLU A 110 5.66 3.88 3.06
C GLU A 110 5.21 3.00 4.24
N MET A 111 4.26 2.09 4.03
CA MET A 111 3.83 1.12 5.06
C MET A 111 4.94 0.16 5.53
N ASP A 112 5.87 -0.21 4.64
CA ASP A 112 7.05 -1.02 4.98
C ASP A 112 8.04 -0.20 5.84
N SER A 113 8.19 1.08 5.55
CA SER A 113 9.05 2.00 6.30
C SER A 113 8.46 2.47 7.64
N ASP A 114 7.14 2.55 7.75
CA ASP A 114 6.44 2.92 8.99
C ASP A 114 6.52 1.84 10.07
N LEU A 115 6.88 0.60 9.70
CA LEU A 115 7.30 -0.42 10.67
C LEU A 115 8.68 -0.15 11.29
N CYS A 116 9.41 0.85 10.78
CA CYS A 116 10.57 1.44 11.43
C CYS A 116 10.27 2.80 12.10
N ALA A 117 9.18 3.50 11.76
CA ALA A 117 8.83 4.79 12.38
C ALA A 117 7.87 4.68 13.58
N ASP A 118 7.04 3.62 13.69
CA ASP A 118 6.21 3.33 14.88
C ASP A 118 6.85 2.29 15.83
N ARG A 119 8.18 2.30 15.91
CA ARG A 119 8.87 1.81 17.11
C ARG A 119 9.96 2.78 17.50
N THR A 120 9.55 3.94 18.02
CA THR A 120 10.35 4.54 19.09
C THR A 120 10.37 3.52 20.23
N TRP A 121 11.37 2.64 20.24
CA TRP A 121 11.63 1.79 21.40
C TRP A 121 11.93 2.72 22.57
N ILE A 122 10.94 2.89 23.45
CA ILE A 122 11.16 3.54 24.72
C ILE A 122 11.95 2.54 25.56
N SER A 123 13.23 2.82 25.78
CA SER A 123 14.07 2.06 26.69
C SER A 123 13.65 2.37 28.13
N VAL A 124 12.62 1.68 28.61
CA VAL A 124 12.15 1.82 29.99
C VAL A 124 13.06 1.03 30.92
N ILE A 125 13.73 1.73 31.82
CA ILE A 125 14.39 1.13 32.98
C ILE A 125 13.29 0.78 33.98
N CYS A 126 13.20 -0.49 34.38
CA CYS A 126 12.26 -0.92 35.40
C CYS A 126 12.63 -0.28 36.75
N PRO A 127 11.72 0.45 37.41
CA PRO A 127 12.02 1.12 38.69
C PRO A 127 12.30 0.15 39.84
N ILE A 128 11.94 -1.13 39.70
CA ILE A 128 12.15 -2.16 40.72
C ILE A 128 13.52 -2.83 40.54
N SER A 129 13.88 -3.19 39.30
CA SER A 129 15.12 -3.93 39.03
C SER A 129 16.28 -3.05 38.54
N ASN A 130 16.01 -1.77 38.27
CA ASN A 130 16.92 -0.80 37.64
C ASN A 130 17.64 -1.34 36.39
N ARG A 131 16.94 -2.21 35.65
CA ARG A 131 17.42 -2.82 34.40
C ARG A 131 16.38 -2.58 33.31
N TYR A 132 16.81 -2.64 32.05
CA TYR A 132 15.90 -2.61 30.92
C TYR A 132 14.87 -3.74 31.04
N CYS A 133 13.60 -3.41 30.81
CA CYS A 133 12.52 -4.38 30.84
C CYS A 133 11.71 -4.31 29.54
N GLU A 134 11.85 -5.38 28.75
CA GLU A 134 11.17 -5.54 27.47
C GLU A 134 9.65 -5.60 27.62
N SER A 135 9.14 -6.22 28.68
CA SER A 135 7.69 -6.26 28.94
C SER A 135 7.11 -4.88 29.23
N LEU A 136 7.87 -4.01 29.93
CA LEU A 136 7.47 -2.63 30.20
C LEU A 136 7.56 -1.76 28.95
N SER A 137 8.61 -1.90 28.13
CA SER A 137 8.72 -1.14 26.89
C SER A 137 7.56 -1.44 25.94
N VAL A 138 7.21 -2.73 25.77
CA VAL A 138 6.06 -3.15 24.95
C VAL A 138 4.73 -2.62 25.50
N TYR A 139 4.54 -2.62 26.84
CA TYR A 139 3.35 -2.08 27.46
C TYR A 139 3.18 -0.57 27.20
N TYR A 140 4.24 0.22 27.42
CA TYR A 140 4.19 1.68 27.23
C TYR A 140 4.04 2.09 25.76
N THR A 141 4.71 1.39 24.83
CA THR A 141 4.49 1.61 23.39
C THR A 141 3.03 1.35 23.01
N LYS A 142 2.42 0.28 23.53
CA LYS A 142 1.01 -0.02 23.27
C LYS A 142 0.07 1.04 23.87
N LEU A 143 0.37 1.52 25.07
CA LEU A 143 -0.39 2.58 25.75
C LEU A 143 -0.34 3.92 24.99
N LEU A 144 0.83 4.31 24.50
CA LEU A 144 1.00 5.57 23.76
C LEU A 144 0.33 5.50 22.38
N ASN A 145 0.38 4.35 21.71
CA ASN A 145 -0.29 4.16 20.43
C ASN A 145 -1.83 4.19 20.59
N THR A 146 -2.36 3.80 21.75
CA THR A 146 -3.78 3.99 22.07
C THR A 146 -4.16 5.43 22.45
N LEU A 147 -3.20 6.25 22.87
CA LEU A 147 -3.42 7.67 23.22
C LEU A 147 -3.26 8.62 22.01
N GLY A 148 -2.65 8.15 20.92
CA GLY A 148 -2.47 8.92 19.67
C GLY A 148 -3.74 9.09 18.83
N ASP A 149 -4.80 8.32 19.09
CA ASP A 149 -6.06 8.33 18.31
C ASP A 149 -7.09 9.38 18.82
N ASP A 150 -6.82 10.07 19.93
CA ASP A 150 -7.78 10.98 20.59
C ASP A 150 -7.42 12.49 20.44
N ARG A 151 -6.81 12.89 19.31
CA ARG A 151 -6.67 14.32 18.93
C ARG A 151 -7.75 14.81 17.96
N SER A 152 -8.99 14.36 18.12
CA SER A 152 -10.14 14.94 17.42
C SER A 152 -11.31 15.31 18.34
N LYS A 153 -11.12 15.32 19.66
CA LYS A 153 -12.04 15.99 20.58
C LYS A 153 -11.24 16.66 21.69
N VAL A 154 -11.65 17.90 21.98
CA VAL A 154 -11.31 18.74 23.14
C VAL A 154 -10.39 19.94 22.80
N PHE A 155 -11.11 21.06 22.62
CA PHE A 155 -10.76 22.48 22.43
C PHE A 155 -10.33 22.95 21.04
#